data_AF-A0A1M3F885-F1
#
_entry.id   AF-A0A1M3F885-F1
#
_cell.length_a   1.000
_cell.length_b   1.000
_cell.length_c   1.000
_cell.angle_alpha   90.00
_cell.angle_beta   90.00
_cell.angle_gamma   90.00
#
_symmetry.space_group_name_H-M   'P 1'
#
loop_
_entity.id
_entity.type
_entity.pdbx_description
1 polymer ?
#
loop_
_entity_poly.entity_id
_entity_poly.type
_entity_poly.pdbx_seq_one_letter_code
_entity_poly.pdbx_strand_id
1 'polypeptide(L)' 'MWCKEVAVSKDVPVSTGDATVDEALARLTDLDGAPVREHLHVLEAVHDALQGRLADAEG' A
#
# COMPACT_ATOMS: atom_id res chain seq x y z
N MET A 1 -18.57 7.49 -24.20
CA MET A 1 -19.06 7.12 -22.85
C MET A 1 -18.17 6.00 -22.37
N TRP A 2 -17.55 6.19 -21.20
CA TRP A 2 -16.39 5.45 -20.65
C TRP A 2 -15.10 5.76 -21.45
N CYS A 3 -14.03 6.29 -20.88
CA CYS A 3 -13.46 6.00 -19.57
C CYS A 3 -13.22 7.28 -18.77
N LYS A 4 -13.81 7.35 -17.59
CA LYS A 4 -13.28 8.17 -16.50
C LYS A 4 -12.12 7.35 -15.96
N GLU A 5 -10.95 7.61 -16.51
CA GLU A 5 -9.69 7.19 -15.92
C GLU A 5 -9.70 7.75 -14.51
N VAL A 6 -9.88 6.87 -13.52
CA VAL A 6 -9.61 7.23 -12.13
C VAL A 6 -8.12 7.53 -12.11
N ALA A 7 -7.79 8.80 -12.29
CA ALA A 7 -6.53 9.33 -11.85
C ALA A 7 -6.52 9.08 -10.34
N VAL A 8 -5.84 8.00 -9.94
CA VAL A 8 -5.48 7.80 -8.55
C VAL A 8 -4.69 9.06 -8.18
N SER A 9 -5.36 9.96 -7.47
CA SER A 9 -4.75 11.24 -7.10
C SER A 9 -3.70 10.88 -6.08
N LYS A 10 -2.43 10.97 -6.49
CA LYS A 10 -1.24 10.78 -5.63
C LYS A 10 -1.25 11.62 -4.35
N ASP A 11 -2.12 12.63 -4.28
CA ASP A 11 -2.14 13.66 -3.24
C ASP A 11 -3.06 13.39 -2.05
N VAL A 12 -3.93 12.35 -2.07
CA VAL A 12 -4.80 12.06 -0.92
C VAL A 12 -4.59 10.64 -0.43
N PRO A 13 -3.95 10.43 0.73
CA PRO A 13 -3.95 9.12 1.39
C PRO A 13 -5.39 8.80 1.78
N VAL A 14 -6.00 7.89 1.05
CA VAL A 14 -7.30 7.33 1.41
C VAL A 14 -7.07 6.40 2.60
N SER A 15 -7.54 6.79 3.78
CA SER A 15 -7.51 5.93 4.96
C SER A 15 -8.51 4.78 4.78
N THR A 16 -8.01 3.56 4.92
CA THR A 16 -8.77 2.32 4.84
C THR A 16 -9.48 1.99 6.15
N GLY A 17 -9.20 2.75 7.22
CA GLY A 17 -9.72 2.51 8.57
C GLY A 17 -8.97 1.44 9.36
N ASP A 18 -7.96 0.81 8.75
CA ASP A 18 -7.03 -0.10 9.43
C ASP A 18 -5.64 0.52 9.45
N ALA A 19 -5.10 0.73 10.66
CA ALA A 19 -3.82 1.41 10.86
C ALA A 19 -2.64 0.67 10.23
N THR A 20 -2.67 -0.68 10.20
CA THR A 20 -1.62 -1.50 9.59
C THR A 20 -1.66 -1.38 8.07
N VAL A 21 -2.87 -1.38 7.49
CA VAL A 21 -3.07 -1.19 6.05
C VAL A 21 -2.66 0.22 5.61
N ASP A 22 -3.03 1.24 6.38
CA ASP A 22 -2.68 2.64 6.08
C ASP A 22 -1.15 2.87 6.14
N GLU A 23 -0.46 2.25 7.11
CA GLU A 23 0.99 2.33 7.22
C GLU A 23 1.71 1.62 6.06
N ALA A 24 1.18 0.47 5.62
CA ALA A 24 1.68 -0.23 4.45
C ALA A 24 1.51 0.59 3.15
N LEU A 25 0.36 1.25 2.98
CA LEU A 25 0.09 2.12 1.83
C LEU A 25 1.00 3.36 1.81
N ALA A 26 1.30 3.93 2.98
CA ALA A 26 2.26 5.03 3.10
C ALA A 26 3.66 4.60 2.62
N ARG A 27 4.13 3.42 3.04
CA ARG A 27 5.42 2.86 2.60
C ARG A 27 5.48 2.62 1.09
N LEU A 28 4.38 2.19 0.48
CA LEU A 28 4.29 2.02 -0.98
C LEU A 28 4.28 3.37 -1.73
N THR A 29 3.72 4.41 -1.12
CA THR A 29 3.68 5.77 -1.72
C THR A 29 5.08 6.39 -1.72
N ASP A 30 5.87 6.17 -0.66
CA ASP A 30 7.26 6.64 -0.56
C ASP A 30 8.21 5.90 -1.51
N LEU A 31 7.82 4.69 -1.95
CA LEU A 31 8.61 3.84 -2.86
C LEU A 31 8.73 4.41 -4.27
N ASP A 32 7.80 5.26 -4.69
CA ASP A 32 7.74 5.82 -6.05
C ASP A 32 8.91 6.77 -6.35
N GLY A 33 9.65 7.21 -5.31
CA GLY A 33 10.90 7.97 -5.41
C GLY A 33 12.17 7.13 -5.19
N ALA A 34 12.05 5.86 -4.81
CA ALA A 34 13.17 5.01 -4.42
C ALA A 34 13.78 4.24 -5.62
N PRO A 35 15.04 3.79 -5.53
CA PRO A 35 15.65 2.97 -6.58
C PRO A 35 14.95 1.60 -6.69
N VAL A 36 14.71 1.14 -7.93
CA VAL A 36 14.02 -0.13 -8.26
C VAL A 36 14.57 -1.35 -7.51
N ARG A 37 15.86 -1.34 -7.16
CA ARG A 37 16.50 -2.42 -6.41
C ARG A 37 15.96 -2.54 -4.97
N GLU A 38 15.44 -1.47 -4.39
CA GLU A 38 14.82 -1.43 -3.06
C GLU A 38 13.31 -1.71 -3.10
N HIS A 39 12.69 -1.69 -4.29
CA HIS A 39 11.25 -1.86 -4.45
C HIS A 39 10.75 -3.22 -3.99
N LEU A 40 11.50 -4.28 -4.32
CA LEU A 40 11.14 -5.64 -3.91
C LEU A 40 11.13 -5.81 -2.39
N HIS A 41 12.10 -5.21 -1.69
CA HIS A 41 12.21 -5.32 -0.24
C HIS A 41 11.04 -4.63 0.48
N VAL A 42 10.61 -3.48 -0.03
CA VAL A 42 9.45 -2.74 0.50
C VAL A 42 8.15 -3.48 0.17
N LEU A 43 8.03 -4.07 -1.02
CA LEU A 43 6.86 -4.86 -1.41
C LEU A 43 6.71 -6.11 -0.53
N GLU A 44 7.80 -6.84 -0.27
CA GLU A 44 7.83 -8.02 0.60
C GLU A 44 7.42 -7.66 2.03
N ALA A 45 7.98 -6.58 2.60
CA ALA A 45 7.62 -6.12 3.94
C ALA A 45 6.14 -5.73 4.07
N VAL A 46 5.58 -5.09 3.04
CA VAL A 46 4.16 -4.73 2.99
C VAL A 46 3.28 -5.97 2.88
N HIS A 47 3.67 -6.93 2.05
CA HIS A 47 2.96 -8.20 1.88
C HIS A 47 2.90 -8.98 3.20
N ASP A 48 4.02 -9.10 3.91
CA ASP A 48 4.09 -9.81 5.18
C ASP A 48 3.24 -9.13 6.27
N ALA A 49 3.28 -7.79 6.34
CA ALA A 49 2.46 -7.03 7.27
C ALA A 49 0.95 -7.23 7.00
N LEU A 50 0.55 -7.25 5.72
CA LEU A 50 -0.84 -7.44 5.33
C LEU A 50 -1.30 -8.88 5.55
N GLN A 51 -0.45 -9.87 5.28
CA GLN A 51 -0.73 -11.27 5.56
C GLN A 51 -0.83 -11.53 7.06
N GLY A 52 0.04 -10.95 7.88
CA GLY A 52 -0.06 -11.03 9.33
C GLY A 52 -1.40 -10.47 9.83
N ARG A 53 -1.81 -9.31 9.31
CA ARG A 53 -3.09 -8.70 9.68
C ARG A 53 -4.30 -9.55 9.26
N LEU A 54 -4.24 -10.19 8.09
CA LEU A 54 -5.27 -11.11 7.62
C LEU A 54 -5.37 -12.34 8.52
N ALA A 55 -4.23 -12.94 8.88
CA ALA A 55 -4.17 -14.08 9.80
C ALA A 55 -4.76 -13.73 11.19
N ASP A 56 -4.48 -12.53 11.70
CA ASP A 56 -5.06 -12.02 12.96
C ASP A 56 -6.57 -11.75 12.87
N ALA A 57 -7.11 -11.51 11.67
CA ALA A 57 -8.55 -11.30 11.45
C ALA A 57 -9.32 -12.62 11.27
N GLU A 58 -8.63 -13.69 10.86
CA GLU A 58 -9.21 -15.01 10.61
C GLU A 58 -9.17 -15.95 11.85
N GLY A 59 -8.34 -15.63 12.85
CA GLY A 59 -8.20 -16.39 14.11
C GLY A 59 -9.10 -15.92 15.24
#